data_AF-A0A0G0GRG2-F1
#
_entry.id   AF-A0A0G0GRG2-F1
#
_cell.length_a   1.000
_cell.length_b   1.000
_cell.length_c   1.000
_cell.angle_alpha   90.00
_cell.angle_beta   90.00
_cell.angle_gamma   90.00
#
_symmetry.space_group_name_H-M   'P 1'
#
loop_
_entity.id
_entity.type
_entity.pdbx_description
1 polymer ?
#
loop_
_entity_poly.entity_id
_entity_poly.type
_entity_poly.pdbx_seq_one_letter_code
_entity_poly.pdbx_strand_id
1 'polypeptide(L)'
;AITMETDDVDKNTFYRPFLRKIGLTRLSNWLTWAYNTKFHRRTLPSKEKWIKDIKAAGFKIVLAKNIISPLITKLYDIFIPTALPSQFFRPFIGRRKVFRPKFMEDLLVKIFLKYIEKEEKIGTNLFIVATKI
;
A
#
# COMPACT_ATOMS: atom_id res chain seq x y z
N ALA A 1 -10.44 3.43 -9.72
CA ALA A 1 -9.91 2.29 -8.94
C ALA A 1 -10.08 2.63 -7.48
N ILE A 2 -10.70 1.74 -6.70
CA ILE A 2 -10.84 1.88 -5.24
C ILE A 2 -9.68 1.10 -4.64
N THR A 3 -8.85 1.74 -3.83
CA THR A 3 -7.77 1.06 -3.11
C THR A 3 -8.30 0.61 -1.75
N MET A 4 -8.22 -0.69 -1.49
CA MET A 4 -8.68 -1.32 -0.25
C MET A 4 -7.49 -1.94 0.46
N GLU A 5 -7.07 -1.30 1.54
CA GLU A 5 -5.88 -1.64 2.32
C GLU A 5 -6.29 -1.70 3.79
N THR A 6 -5.66 -2.57 4.58
CA THR A 6 -5.87 -2.55 6.04
C THR A 6 -5.24 -1.29 6.64
N ASP A 7 -5.58 -1.02 7.90
CA ASP A 7 -4.96 0.06 8.69
C ASP A 7 -3.45 -0.13 8.89
N ASP A 8 -2.93 -1.35 8.69
CA ASP A 8 -1.50 -1.64 8.80
C ASP A 8 -0.65 -0.97 7.72
N VAL A 9 -1.22 -0.60 6.57
CA VAL A 9 -0.47 0.17 5.56
C VAL A 9 0.02 1.48 6.15
N ASP A 10 -0.81 2.17 6.94
CA ASP A 10 -0.47 3.49 7.49
C ASP A 10 0.75 3.44 8.41
N LYS A 11 0.85 2.37 9.21
CA LYS A 11 1.98 2.13 10.12
C LYS A 11 3.29 1.89 9.36
N ASN A 12 3.18 1.38 8.14
CA ASN A 12 4.31 0.95 7.32
C ASN A 12 4.64 1.92 6.17
N THR A 13 3.99 3.09 6.10
CA THR A 13 4.39 4.19 5.21
C THR A 13 5.66 4.90 5.71
N PHE A 14 6.37 5.60 4.83
CA PHE A 14 7.59 6.34 5.17
C PHE A 14 7.27 7.77 5.64
N TYR A 15 6.52 8.53 4.85
CA TYR A 15 6.32 9.96 5.07
C TYR A 15 5.49 10.24 6.32
N ARG A 16 4.45 9.46 6.62
CA ARG A 16 3.56 9.77 7.75
C ARG A 16 4.26 9.65 9.10
N PRO A 17 4.97 8.53 9.42
CA PRO A 17 5.72 8.43 10.66
C PRO A 17 6.89 9.41 10.72
N PHE A 18 7.60 9.60 9.59
CA PHE A 18 8.71 10.55 9.51
C PHE A 18 8.28 11.98 9.86
N LEU A 19 7.20 12.47 9.22
CA LEU A 19 6.69 13.82 9.44
C LEU A 19 6.17 14.04 10.86
N ARG A 20 5.54 13.03 11.47
CA ARG A 20 5.15 13.09 12.89
C ARG A 20 6.38 13.17 13.80
N LYS A 21 7.43 12.41 13.50
CA LYS A 21 8.66 12.40 14.29
C LYS A 21 9.38 13.75 14.30
N ILE A 22 9.36 14.50 13.20
CA ILE A 22 9.97 15.83 13.09
C ILE A 22 9.03 16.98 13.51
N GLY A 23 7.90 16.69 14.15
CA GLY A 23 6.95 17.69 14.65
C GLY A 23 5.97 18.24 13.61
N LEU A 24 6.01 17.77 12.36
CA LEU A 24 5.11 18.18 11.27
C LEU A 24 3.80 17.38 11.25
N THR A 25 3.15 17.24 12.41
CA THR A 25 1.92 16.44 12.57
C THR A 25 0.78 16.94 11.67
N ARG A 26 0.63 18.26 11.48
CA ARG A 26 -0.38 18.84 10.58
C ARG A 26 -0.18 18.40 9.13
N LEU A 27 1.07 18.39 8.66
CA LEU A 27 1.39 17.94 7.30
C LEU A 27 1.18 16.44 7.12
N SER A 28 1.53 15.64 8.13
CA SER A 28 1.25 14.19 8.15
C SER A 28 -0.25 13.88 8.05
N ASN A 29 -1.08 14.63 8.81
CA ASN A 29 -2.52 14.49 8.76
C ASN A 29 -3.09 14.96 7.42
N TRP A 30 -2.58 16.06 6.86
CA TRP A 30 -2.97 16.53 5.52
C TRP A 30 -2.62 15.51 4.43
N LEU A 31 -1.42 14.92 4.45
CA LEU A 31 -1.03 13.87 3.51
C LEU A 31 -1.93 12.64 3.62
N THR A 32 -2.30 12.25 4.85
CA THR A 32 -3.25 11.16 5.07
C THR A 32 -4.62 11.47 4.46
N TRP A 33 -5.13 12.67 4.69
CA TRP A 33 -6.39 13.13 4.10
C TRP A 33 -6.32 13.19 2.57
N ALA A 34 -5.25 13.76 2.01
CA ALA A 34 -5.03 13.87 0.57
C ALA A 34 -4.91 12.47 -0.08
N TYR A 35 -4.21 11.54 0.58
CA TYR A 35 -4.11 10.16 0.11
C TYR A 35 -5.49 9.49 0.08
N ASN A 36 -6.23 9.56 1.19
CA ASN A 36 -7.54 8.92 1.29
C ASN A 36 -8.55 9.51 0.28
N THR A 37 -8.52 10.82 0.06
CA THR A 37 -9.44 11.51 -0.87
C THR A 37 -9.05 11.32 -2.33
N LYS A 38 -7.78 11.54 -2.70
CA LYS A 38 -7.33 11.46 -4.11
C LYS A 38 -7.28 10.01 -4.61
N PHE A 39 -6.91 9.06 -3.75
CA PHE A 39 -6.84 7.64 -4.10
C PHE A 39 -8.10 6.86 -3.73
N HIS A 40 -9.14 7.54 -3.23
CA HIS A 40 -10.43 6.92 -2.86
C HIS A 40 -10.25 5.70 -1.94
N ARG A 41 -9.35 5.81 -0.96
CA ARG A 41 -8.99 4.68 -0.11
C ARG A 41 -10.10 4.35 0.88
N ARG A 42 -10.43 3.07 1.00
CA ARG A 42 -11.27 2.54 2.09
C ARG A 42 -10.41 1.64 2.97
N THR A 43 -10.37 1.94 4.26
CA THR A 43 -9.63 1.11 5.23
C THR A 43 -10.40 -0.17 5.50
N LEU A 44 -9.77 -1.31 5.23
CA LEU A 44 -10.31 -2.63 5.54
C LEU A 44 -10.16 -2.95 7.04
N PRO A 45 -11.07 -3.77 7.61
CA PRO A 45 -10.88 -4.37 8.93
C PRO A 45 -9.55 -5.12 9.04
N SER A 46 -9.07 -5.27 10.28
CA SER A 46 -7.84 -6.01 10.55
C SER A 46 -7.95 -7.48 10.13
N LYS A 47 -6.79 -8.14 9.96
CA LYS A 47 -6.69 -9.57 9.63
C LYS A 47 -7.47 -10.44 10.62
N GLU A 48 -7.36 -10.14 11.91
CA GLU A 48 -8.00 -10.89 12.99
C GLU A 48 -9.52 -10.80 12.90
N LYS A 49 -10.04 -9.60 12.57
CA LYS A 49 -11.47 -9.39 12.37
C LYS A 49 -11.98 -10.18 11.17
N TRP A 50 -11.29 -10.14 10.04
CA TRP A 50 -11.64 -10.96 8.87
C TRP A 50 -11.64 -12.46 9.19
N ILE A 51 -10.61 -12.96 9.89
CA ILE A 51 -10.54 -14.37 10.29
C ILE A 51 -11.73 -14.74 11.18
N LYS A 52 -12.09 -13.87 12.14
CA LYS A 52 -13.23 -14.09 13.03
C LYS A 52 -14.55 -14.14 12.25
N ASP A 53 -14.77 -13.17 11.37
CA ASP A 53 -16.01 -13.05 10.60
C ASP A 53 -16.18 -14.22 9.61
N ILE A 54 -15.09 -14.66 8.96
CA ILE A 54 -15.11 -15.81 8.04
C ILE A 54 -15.40 -17.12 8.80
N LYS A 55 -14.80 -17.32 9.99
CA LYS A 55 -15.11 -18.48 10.84
C LYS A 55 -16.57 -18.47 11.31
N ALA A 56 -17.08 -17.31 11.72
CA ALA A 56 -18.48 -17.17 12.13
C ALA A 56 -19.46 -17.48 10.99
N ALA A 57 -19.06 -17.25 9.74
CA ALA A 57 -19.83 -17.62 8.56
C ALA A 57 -19.78 -19.12 8.19
N GLY A 58 -19.11 -19.96 9.00
CA GLY A 58 -19.06 -21.42 8.79
C GLY A 58 -17.94 -21.88 7.84
N PHE A 59 -16.92 -21.07 7.62
CA PHE A 59 -15.76 -21.45 6.82
C PHE A 59 -14.55 -21.82 7.68
N LYS A 60 -13.74 -22.76 7.20
CA LYS A 60 -12.42 -23.08 7.75
C LYS A 60 -11.35 -22.30 7.00
N ILE A 61 -10.49 -21.60 7.75
CA ILE A 61 -9.34 -20.89 7.18
C ILE A 61 -8.26 -21.91 6.79
N VAL A 62 -7.86 -21.91 5.52
CA VAL A 62 -6.79 -22.76 4.97
C VAL A 62 -5.46 -22.02 5.00
N LEU A 63 -5.46 -20.75 4.63
CA LEU A 63 -4.28 -19.89 4.61
C LEU A 63 -4.68 -18.47 4.95
N ALA A 64 -3.92 -17.81 5.82
CA ALA A 64 -4.07 -16.39 6.08
C ALA A 64 -2.68 -15.77 6.22
N LYS A 65 -2.19 -15.13 5.16
CA LYS A 65 -0.88 -14.49 5.16
C LYS A 65 -0.96 -13.05 4.66
N ASN A 66 0.02 -12.26 5.07
CA ASN A 66 0.19 -10.93 4.52
C ASN A 66 1.13 -11.04 3.31
N ILE A 67 0.85 -10.29 2.24
CA ILE A 67 1.53 -10.48 0.94
C ILE A 67 2.42 -9.32 0.51
N ILE A 68 2.37 -8.18 1.19
CA ILE A 68 3.25 -7.03 0.94
C ILE A 68 4.06 -6.73 2.18
N SER A 69 5.38 -6.75 2.08
CA SER A 69 6.26 -6.42 3.21
C SER A 69 6.17 -4.94 3.60
N PRO A 70 6.41 -4.60 4.88
CA PRO A 70 6.59 -3.21 5.32
C PRO A 70 7.61 -2.45 4.49
N LEU A 71 8.69 -3.10 4.07
CA LEU A 71 9.73 -2.45 3.27
C LEU A 71 9.23 -2.04 1.89
N ILE A 72 8.51 -2.93 1.20
CA ILE A 72 7.88 -2.61 -0.09
C ILE A 72 6.88 -1.46 0.10
N THR A 73 6.11 -1.47 1.19
CA THR A 73 5.17 -0.38 1.52
C THR A 73 5.89 0.96 1.69
N LYS A 74 7.04 0.99 2.39
CA LYS A 74 7.87 2.20 2.54
C LYS A 74 8.45 2.67 1.21
N LEU A 75 9.00 1.77 0.40
CA LEU A 75 9.56 2.10 -0.90
C LEU A 75 8.48 2.67 -1.83
N TYR A 76 7.32 2.03 -1.89
CA TYR A 76 6.16 2.54 -2.62
C TYR A 76 5.84 3.98 -2.21
N ASP A 77 5.73 4.23 -0.90
CA ASP A 77 5.44 5.57 -0.37
C ASP A 77 6.51 6.60 -0.76
N ILE A 78 7.81 6.27 -0.62
CA ILE A 78 8.95 7.11 -1.03
C ILE A 78 8.89 7.47 -2.52
N PHE A 79 8.41 6.56 -3.38
CA PHE A 79 8.32 6.79 -4.81
C PHE A 79 7.02 7.47 -5.25
N ILE A 80 6.00 7.66 -4.38
CA ILE A 80 4.76 8.38 -4.72
C ILE A 80 5.03 9.77 -5.35
N PRO A 81 5.96 10.59 -4.86
CA PRO A 81 6.26 11.88 -5.48
C PRO A 81 6.66 11.79 -6.95
N THR A 82 7.29 10.69 -7.38
CA THR A 82 7.64 10.48 -8.80
C THR A 82 6.41 10.32 -9.69
N ALA A 83 5.26 9.96 -9.12
CA ALA A 83 3.99 9.89 -9.82
C ALA A 83 3.27 11.25 -9.92
N LEU A 84 3.62 12.23 -9.08
CA LEU A 84 2.95 13.54 -9.04
C LEU A 84 3.02 14.33 -10.36
N PRO A 85 4.14 14.36 -11.10
CA PRO A 85 4.19 15.04 -12.41
C PRO A 85 3.09 14.53 -13.34
N SER A 86 2.88 13.22 -13.41
CA SER A 86 1.85 12.61 -14.27
C SER A 86 0.42 13.00 -13.87
N GLN A 87 0.18 13.29 -12.59
CA GLN A 87 -1.12 13.76 -12.10
C GLN A 87 -1.29 15.26 -12.32
N PHE A 88 -0.23 16.06 -12.12
CA PHE A 88 -0.24 17.51 -12.30
C PHE A 88 -0.41 17.92 -13.76
N PHE A 89 0.22 17.18 -14.70
CA PHE A 89 0.10 17.49 -16.13
C PHE A 89 -1.18 16.96 -16.79
N ARG A 90 -1.96 16.13 -16.10
CA ARG A 90 -3.20 15.55 -16.64
C ARG A 90 -4.22 16.61 -17.10
N PRO A 91 -4.49 17.70 -16.36
CA PRO A 91 -5.42 18.76 -16.79
C PRO A 91 -4.93 19.50 -18.04
N PHE A 92 -3.61 19.63 -18.22
CA PHE A 92 -3.02 20.41 -19.32
C PHE A 92 -2.86 19.60 -20.61
N ILE A 93 -2.55 18.30 -20.51
CA ILE A 93 -2.26 17.43 -21.67
C ILE A 93 -3.50 16.57 -22.02
N GLY A 94 -4.52 16.52 -21.16
CA GLY A 94 -5.71 15.67 -21.32
C GLY A 94 -5.45 14.16 -21.13
N ARG A 95 -4.18 13.75 -21.05
CA ARG A 95 -3.75 12.36 -20.87
C ARG A 95 -2.58 12.27 -19.88
N ARG A 96 -2.50 11.14 -19.18
CA ARG A 96 -1.33 10.81 -18.35
C ARG A 96 -0.20 10.34 -19.28
N LYS A 97 0.89 11.09 -19.34
CA LYS A 97 2.15 10.60 -19.91
C LYS A 97 3.05 10.12 -18.78
N VAL A 98 3.52 8.89 -18.88
CA VAL A 98 4.47 8.30 -17.93
C VAL A 98 5.76 8.08 -18.69
N PHE A 99 6.84 8.71 -18.26
CA PHE A 99 8.17 8.45 -18.79
C PHE A 99 8.72 7.21 -18.09
N ARG A 100 8.92 6.13 -18.84
CA ARG A 100 9.42 4.84 -18.34
C ARG A 100 10.67 4.44 -19.14
N PRO A 101 11.83 5.06 -18.88
CA PRO A 101 13.04 4.65 -19.55
C PRO A 101 13.44 3.25 -19.08
N LYS A 102 13.80 2.38 -20.02
CA LYS A 102 14.05 0.94 -19.77
C LYS A 102 15.08 0.69 -18.68
N PHE A 103 16.14 1.49 -18.61
CA PHE A 103 17.17 1.36 -17.57
C PHE A 103 16.64 1.59 -16.14
N MET A 104 15.67 2.50 -15.96
CA MET A 104 15.04 2.72 -14.65
C MET A 104 14.11 1.58 -14.29
N GLU A 105 13.41 1.02 -15.28
CA GLU A 105 12.59 -0.17 -15.08
C GLU A 105 13.46 -1.34 -14.62
N ASP A 106 14.55 -1.63 -15.32
CA ASP A 106 15.49 -2.71 -14.98
C ASP A 106 16.10 -2.51 -13.58
N LEU A 107 16.48 -1.26 -13.24
CA LEU A 107 17.00 -0.91 -11.92
C LEU A 107 15.95 -1.15 -10.82
N LEU A 108 14.73 -0.66 -11.00
CA LEU A 108 13.65 -0.80 -10.03
C LEU A 108 13.26 -2.28 -9.87
N VAL A 109 13.13 -3.03 -10.95
CA VAL A 109 12.85 -4.48 -10.91
C VAL A 109 13.91 -5.22 -10.12
N LYS A 110 15.20 -4.94 -10.36
CA LYS A 110 16.31 -5.56 -9.63
C LYS A 110 16.27 -5.24 -8.12
N ILE A 111 15.92 -4.00 -7.77
CA ILE A 111 15.77 -3.59 -6.36
C ILE A 111 14.57 -4.31 -5.73
N PHE A 112 13.41 -4.28 -6.38
CA PHE A 112 12.17 -4.83 -5.83
C PHE A 112 12.13 -6.37 -5.77
N LEU A 113 12.69 -7.09 -6.75
CA LEU A 113 12.72 -8.56 -6.76
C LEU A 113 13.38 -9.12 -5.50
N LYS A 114 14.51 -8.53 -5.08
CA LYS A 114 15.21 -8.90 -3.84
C LYS A 114 14.32 -8.82 -2.60
N TYR A 115 13.34 -7.91 -2.60
CA TYR A 115 12.42 -7.69 -1.48
C TYR A 115 11.11 -8.47 -1.61
N ILE A 116 10.71 -8.83 -2.83
CA ILE A 116 9.53 -9.68 -3.08
C ILE A 116 9.85 -11.14 -2.76
N GLU A 117 11.07 -11.61 -3.08
CA GLU A 117 11.49 -12.99 -2.83
C GLU A 117 11.74 -13.30 -1.35
N LYS A 118 11.94 -12.27 -0.52
CA LYS A 118 11.89 -12.43 0.93
C LYS A 118 10.44 -12.52 1.37
N GLU A 119 9.91 -13.74 1.49
CA GLU A 119 8.64 -13.99 2.16
C GLU A 119 8.70 -13.44 3.59
N GLU A 120 8.11 -12.26 3.80
CA GLU A 120 7.98 -11.72 5.15
C GLU A 120 6.67 -12.20 5.80
N LYS A 121 6.81 -12.79 6.99
CA LYS A 121 5.70 -13.13 7.90
C LYS A 121 4.92 -11.89 8.37
N ILE A 122 5.45 -10.69 8.10
CA ILE A 122 4.91 -9.39 8.47
C ILE A 122 4.54 -8.68 7.17
N GLY A 123 3.33 -8.16 7.07
CA GLY A 123 2.91 -7.49 5.85
C GLY A 123 1.58 -6.77 5.98
N THR A 124 1.21 -6.04 4.95
CA THR A 124 0.13 -5.04 4.99
C THR A 124 -1.11 -5.43 4.19
N ASN A 125 -0.95 -6.15 3.08
CA ASN A 125 -2.09 -6.66 2.31
C ASN A 125 -2.49 -8.06 2.75
N LEU A 126 -3.79 -8.25 2.94
CA LEU A 126 -4.38 -9.47 3.47
C LEU A 126 -4.69 -10.47 2.33
N PHE A 127 -4.16 -11.68 2.43
CA PHE A 127 -4.54 -12.82 1.59
C PHE A 127 -5.10 -13.94 2.46
N ILE A 128 -6.38 -14.24 2.29
CA ILE A 128 -7.07 -15.32 3.01
C ILE A 128 -7.66 -16.31 2.01
N VAL A 129 -7.36 -17.59 2.21
CA VAL A 129 -8.01 -18.72 1.56
C VAL A 129 -8.83 -19.45 2.61
N ALA A 130 -10.11 -19.68 2.33
CA ALA A 130 -11.02 -20.39 3.21
C ALA A 130 -11.82 -21.43 2.41
N THR A 131 -12.15 -22.53 3.06
CA THR A 131 -13.02 -23.58 2.51
C THR A 131 -14.30 -23.65 3.31
N LYS A 132 -15.42 -23.93 2.63
CA LYS A 132 -16.68 -24.21 3.31
C LYS A 132 -16.53 -25.52 4.08
N ILE A 133 -17.03 -25.55 5.32
CA ILE A 133 -17.15 -26.77 6.12
C ILE A 133 -18.35 -27.56 5.61
#